data_AF-A0A968P4B9-F1
#
_entry.id   AF-A0A968P4B9-F1
#
_cell.length_a   1.000
_cell.length_b   1.000
_cell.length_c   1.000
_cell.angle_alpha   90.00
_cell.angle_beta   90.00
_cell.angle_gamma   90.00
#
_symmetry.space_group_name_H-M   'P 1'
#
loop_
_entity.id
_entity.type
_entity.pdbx_description
1 polymer ?
#
loop_
_entity_poly.entity_id
_entity_poly.type
_entity_poly.pdbx_seq_one_letter_code
_entity_poly.pdbx_strand_id
1 'polypeptide(L)'
;MPLFIYPGIPTEVVEKQLSVEGLRAVVVQSFGSGNIPTRPDLVEAFRKARAERNIILATVSQCRRGPVELGIYETSAELLEAGFVAASDLTVEAAQCKLMTLLGDPDIEIGEVEAAYQASVAGEQTVSQFITKLSDQAGQVEGSDSASEKARFRLPAKPLAGVWNPQRIDRALLRLRRGQVSFSESSAVELRVYINVDPEETLTEDHPNLVGRFRKWPMEQAGLVVFDATRAIRAVAKPGERISFTFLVATPGATLSWGATDLALFIREVGS
;
A
#
# COMPACT_ATOMS: atom_id res chain seq x y z
N MET A 1 13.32 -17.66 6.74
CA MET A 1 14.17 -18.25 5.68
C MET A 1 14.42 -17.19 4.60
N PRO A 2 15.67 -16.87 4.23
CA PRO A 2 15.95 -15.95 3.14
C PRO A 2 15.82 -16.62 1.76
N LEU A 3 15.21 -15.92 0.80
CA LEU A 3 15.08 -16.31 -0.61
C LEU A 3 15.77 -15.25 -1.47
N PHE A 4 16.78 -15.65 -2.25
CA PHE A 4 17.57 -14.73 -3.06
C PHE A 4 17.06 -14.70 -4.51
N ILE A 5 16.57 -13.55 -4.97
CA ILE A 5 16.11 -13.37 -6.35
C ILE A 5 17.30 -13.09 -7.27
N TYR A 6 17.35 -13.71 -8.45
CA TYR A 6 18.38 -13.42 -9.45
C TYR A 6 17.76 -13.43 -10.86
N PRO A 7 18.39 -12.78 -11.85
CA PRO A 7 17.88 -12.79 -13.22
C PRO A 7 17.71 -14.22 -13.73
N GLY A 8 16.50 -14.56 -14.17
CA GLY A 8 16.20 -15.90 -14.67
C GLY A 8 15.93 -16.96 -13.61
N ILE A 9 15.76 -16.61 -12.33
CA ILE A 9 15.37 -17.58 -11.29
C ILE A 9 14.16 -18.43 -11.74
N PRO A 10 14.28 -19.77 -11.74
CA PRO A 10 13.15 -20.63 -12.08
C PRO A 10 12.08 -20.59 -11.00
N THR A 11 10.81 -20.46 -11.42
CA THR A 11 9.66 -20.46 -10.51
C THR A 11 9.60 -21.71 -9.64
N GLU A 12 9.99 -22.87 -10.18
CA GLU A 12 10.08 -24.13 -9.44
C GLU A 12 11.01 -24.04 -8.20
N VAL A 13 12.10 -23.28 -8.27
CA VAL A 13 13.01 -23.09 -7.11
C VAL A 13 12.28 -22.35 -6.00
N VAL A 14 11.53 -21.32 -6.36
CA VAL A 14 10.72 -20.52 -5.42
C VAL A 14 9.60 -21.35 -4.84
N GLU A 15 8.86 -22.09 -5.67
CA GLU A 15 7.79 -22.99 -5.22
C GLU A 15 8.29 -24.05 -4.24
N LYS A 16 9.45 -24.67 -4.51
CA LYS A 16 10.07 -25.66 -3.60
C LYS A 16 10.46 -25.06 -2.26
N GLN A 17 10.95 -23.81 -2.23
CA GLN A 17 11.24 -23.14 -0.97
C GLN A 17 9.95 -22.79 -0.23
N LEU A 18 8.95 -22.26 -0.93
CA LEU A 18 7.65 -21.93 -0.36
C LEU A 18 6.85 -23.15 0.07
N SER A 19 7.19 -24.36 -0.40
CA SER A 19 6.50 -25.61 -0.06
C SER A 19 6.96 -26.24 1.26
N VAL A 20 8.07 -25.78 1.87
CA VAL A 20 8.59 -26.30 3.15
C VAL A 20 7.50 -26.32 4.23
N GLU A 21 7.28 -27.48 4.85
CA GLU A 21 6.29 -27.67 5.90
C GLU A 21 6.58 -26.76 7.12
N GLY A 22 5.54 -26.17 7.71
CA GLY A 22 5.68 -25.26 8.84
C GLY A 22 6.28 -23.88 8.53
N LEU A 23 6.62 -23.58 7.26
CA LEU A 23 7.07 -22.25 6.87
C LEU A 23 5.99 -21.20 7.16
N ARG A 24 6.29 -20.23 8.03
CA ARG A 24 5.38 -19.10 8.35
C ARG A 24 5.76 -17.78 7.70
N ALA A 25 7.03 -17.60 7.35
CA ALA A 25 7.53 -16.37 6.71
C ALA A 25 8.79 -16.60 5.87
N VAL A 26 8.89 -15.85 4.78
CA VAL A 26 10.07 -15.79 3.90
C VAL A 26 10.56 -14.34 3.77
N VAL A 27 11.87 -14.17 3.81
CA VAL A 27 12.54 -12.88 3.53
C VAL A 27 13.07 -12.93 2.11
N VAL A 28 12.39 -12.27 1.19
CA VAL A 28 12.72 -12.21 -0.23
C VAL A 28 13.70 -11.06 -0.45
N GLN A 29 14.94 -11.39 -0.83
CA GLN A 29 15.93 -10.42 -1.22
C GLN A 29 15.69 -10.00 -2.67
N SER A 30 15.20 -8.79 -2.87
CA SER A 30 14.79 -8.20 -4.14
C SER A 30 15.80 -7.17 -4.65
N PHE A 31 15.69 -6.79 -5.93
CA PHE A 31 16.58 -5.79 -6.53
C PHE A 31 16.21 -4.36 -6.10
N GLY A 32 17.23 -3.54 -5.83
CA GLY A 32 17.07 -2.10 -5.64
C GLY A 32 16.02 -1.76 -4.57
N SER A 33 15.03 -0.95 -4.94
CA SER A 33 13.97 -0.45 -4.04
C SER A 33 12.83 -1.45 -3.77
N GLY A 34 13.02 -2.74 -4.06
CA GLY A 34 12.00 -3.77 -3.77
C GLY A 34 11.47 -4.55 -4.97
N ASN A 35 12.24 -4.71 -6.06
CA ASN A 35 11.73 -5.28 -7.31
C ASN A 35 12.12 -6.74 -7.52
N ILE A 36 11.20 -7.55 -8.03
CA ILE A 36 11.48 -8.90 -8.54
C ILE A 36 11.04 -9.00 -10.00
N PRO A 37 11.46 -10.02 -10.77
CA PRO A 37 10.88 -10.28 -12.08
C PRO A 37 9.35 -10.44 -11.98
N THR A 38 8.60 -9.56 -12.64
CA THR A 38 7.13 -9.54 -12.66
C THR A 38 6.54 -10.54 -13.66
N ARG A 39 7.18 -11.72 -13.81
CA ARG A 39 6.63 -12.78 -14.65
C ARG A 39 5.37 -13.35 -13.96
N PRO A 40 4.26 -13.57 -14.69
CA PRO A 40 3.00 -13.97 -14.06
C PRO A 40 3.09 -15.25 -13.22
N ASP A 41 3.85 -16.24 -13.66
CA ASP A 41 4.05 -17.51 -12.95
C ASP A 41 4.79 -17.34 -11.61
N LEU A 42 5.80 -16.46 -11.54
CA LEU A 42 6.56 -16.21 -10.31
C LEU A 42 5.73 -15.45 -9.28
N VAL A 43 5.03 -14.40 -9.70
CA VAL A 43 4.17 -13.61 -8.81
C VAL A 43 3.01 -14.48 -8.31
N GLU A 44 2.46 -15.33 -9.17
CA GLU A 44 1.41 -16.27 -8.78
C GLU A 44 1.89 -17.30 -7.75
N ALA A 45 3.12 -17.81 -7.86
CA ALA A 45 3.68 -18.72 -6.85
C ALA A 45 3.70 -18.08 -5.44
N PHE A 46 4.06 -16.80 -5.35
CA PHE A 46 4.00 -16.06 -4.10
C PHE A 46 2.56 -15.81 -3.63
N ARG A 47 1.67 -15.37 -4.53
CA ARG A 47 0.25 -15.13 -4.23
C ARG A 47 -0.42 -16.40 -3.70
N LYS A 48 -0.16 -17.54 -4.33
CA LYS A 48 -0.64 -18.86 -3.92
C LYS A 48 -0.13 -19.24 -2.53
N ALA A 49 1.17 -19.10 -2.29
CA ALA A 49 1.76 -19.37 -0.98
C ALA A 49 1.16 -18.49 0.12
N ARG A 50 0.87 -17.21 -0.18
CA ARG A 50 0.17 -16.32 0.74
C ARG A 50 -1.28 -16.76 0.97
N ALA A 51 -2.05 -16.99 -0.09
CA ALA A 51 -3.47 -17.27 -0.01
C ALA A 51 -3.79 -18.64 0.63
N GLU A 52 -3.03 -19.67 0.28
CA GLU A 52 -3.30 -21.04 0.72
C GLU A 52 -2.69 -21.37 2.07
N ARG A 53 -1.58 -20.70 2.43
CA ARG A 53 -0.77 -21.05 3.62
C ARG A 53 -0.52 -19.90 4.57
N ASN A 54 -1.01 -18.71 4.26
CA ASN A 54 -0.85 -17.50 5.07
C ASN A 54 0.63 -17.16 5.37
N ILE A 55 1.54 -17.46 4.44
CA ILE A 55 2.97 -17.16 4.59
C ILE A 55 3.19 -15.64 4.51
N ILE A 56 3.97 -15.08 5.44
CA ILE A 56 4.41 -13.68 5.35
C ILE A 56 5.51 -13.55 4.30
N LEU A 57 5.29 -12.63 3.37
CA LEU A 57 6.22 -12.33 2.28
C LEU A 57 6.92 -10.99 2.57
N ALA A 58 8.03 -11.02 3.30
CA ALA A 58 8.79 -9.81 3.60
C ALA A 58 9.83 -9.56 2.51
N THR A 59 9.87 -8.38 1.90
CA THR A 59 10.89 -8.04 0.89
C THR A 59 11.94 -7.09 1.45
N VAL A 60 13.20 -7.45 1.25
CA VAL A 60 14.39 -6.68 1.64
C VAL A 60 15.25 -6.43 0.40
N SER A 61 15.99 -5.34 0.37
CA SER A 61 16.88 -5.06 -0.75
C SER A 61 18.13 -5.96 -0.72
N GLN A 62 18.59 -6.38 -1.88
CA GLN A 62 19.93 -6.94 -2.06
C GLN A 62 21.03 -5.87 -1.97
N CYS A 63 20.67 -4.59 -2.13
CA CYS A 63 21.61 -3.50 -1.97
C CYS A 63 21.97 -3.32 -0.50
N ARG A 64 23.24 -3.02 -0.21
CA ARG A 64 23.72 -2.79 1.16
C ARG A 64 23.07 -1.59 1.86
N ARG A 65 22.49 -0.67 1.10
CA ARG A 65 21.81 0.53 1.57
C ARG A 65 20.66 0.86 0.65
N GLY A 66 19.64 1.50 1.22
CA GLY A 66 18.46 1.98 0.52
C GLY A 66 17.21 1.21 0.97
N PRO A 67 16.09 1.91 1.20
CA PRO A 67 14.87 1.26 1.65
C PRO A 67 14.16 0.53 0.51
N VAL A 68 13.40 -0.50 0.88
CA VAL A 68 12.34 -1.07 0.06
C VAL A 68 11.08 -0.24 0.23
N GLU A 69 10.52 0.22 -0.89
CA GLU A 69 9.35 1.10 -0.92
C GLU A 69 8.24 0.52 -1.79
N LEU A 70 7.37 -0.29 -1.17
CA LEU A 70 6.28 -0.94 -1.89
C LEU A 70 5.12 0.01 -2.23
N GLY A 71 4.71 0.00 -3.49
CA GLY A 71 3.57 0.77 -4.00
C GLY A 71 3.90 2.22 -4.36
N ILE A 72 5.18 2.60 -4.39
CA ILE A 72 5.61 3.93 -4.87
C ILE A 72 5.93 3.89 -6.37
N TYR A 73 6.43 2.75 -6.86
CA TYR A 73 6.72 2.49 -8.27
C TYR A 73 5.86 1.34 -8.80
N GLU A 74 5.60 1.33 -10.11
CA GLU A 74 4.73 0.36 -10.79
C GLU A 74 5.11 -1.11 -10.51
N THR A 75 6.40 -1.45 -10.58
CA THR A 75 6.89 -2.82 -10.30
C THR A 75 6.72 -3.23 -8.84
N SER A 76 6.83 -2.29 -7.91
CA SER A 76 6.62 -2.54 -6.48
C SER A 76 5.14 -2.62 -6.11
N ALA A 77 4.25 -2.11 -6.97
CA ALA A 77 2.81 -2.16 -6.77
C ALA A 77 2.28 -3.60 -6.90
N GLU A 78 2.79 -4.36 -7.86
CA GLU A 78 2.37 -5.76 -8.05
C GLU A 78 2.72 -6.63 -6.82
N LEU A 79 3.88 -6.39 -6.20
CA LEU A 79 4.25 -7.07 -4.97
C LEU A 79 3.33 -6.71 -3.80
N LEU A 80 2.98 -5.43 -3.66
CA LEU A 80 2.03 -5.00 -2.64
C LEU A 80 0.65 -5.66 -2.83
N GLU A 81 0.20 -5.81 -4.08
CA GLU A 81 -1.03 -6.53 -4.45
C GLU A 81 -0.91 -8.04 -4.22
N ALA A 82 0.28 -8.62 -4.40
CA ALA A 82 0.58 -10.01 -4.05
C ALA A 82 0.68 -10.27 -2.54
N GLY A 83 0.56 -9.21 -1.71
CA GLY A 83 0.54 -9.32 -0.25
C GLY A 83 1.92 -9.21 0.40
N PHE A 84 2.92 -8.67 -0.30
CA PHE A 84 4.23 -8.42 0.31
C PHE A 84 4.19 -7.28 1.32
N VAL A 85 5.06 -7.40 2.32
CA VAL A 85 5.38 -6.34 3.29
C VAL A 85 6.82 -5.86 3.06
N ALA A 86 7.02 -4.55 3.11
CA ALA A 86 8.35 -3.96 2.95
C ALA A 86 9.16 -4.16 4.23
N ALA A 87 10.44 -4.55 4.12
CA ALA A 87 11.38 -4.56 5.24
C ALA A 87 12.05 -3.19 5.44
N SER A 88 11.50 -2.10 4.88
CA SER A 88 12.15 -0.77 4.88
C SER A 88 13.63 -0.87 4.49
N ASP A 89 14.52 -0.35 5.33
CA ASP A 89 15.97 -0.34 5.22
C ASP A 89 16.64 -1.34 6.18
N LEU A 90 15.90 -2.37 6.61
CA LEU A 90 16.44 -3.48 7.40
C LEU A 90 17.55 -4.20 6.61
N THR A 91 18.58 -4.66 7.33
CA THR A 91 19.46 -5.70 6.78
C THR A 91 18.69 -7.03 6.70
N VAL A 92 19.17 -7.98 5.90
CA VAL A 92 18.56 -9.31 5.78
C VAL A 92 18.52 -10.02 7.14
N GLU A 93 19.58 -9.87 7.93
CA GLU A 93 19.71 -10.44 9.28
C GLU A 93 18.71 -9.80 10.25
N ALA A 94 18.57 -8.47 10.22
CA ALA A 94 17.59 -7.76 11.05
C ALA A 94 16.15 -8.11 10.67
N ALA A 95 15.86 -8.17 9.36
CA ALA A 95 14.58 -8.61 8.82
C ALA A 95 14.21 -10.03 9.28
N GLN A 96 15.16 -10.96 9.19
CA GLN A 96 14.94 -12.33 9.63
C GLN A 96 14.78 -12.43 11.16
N CYS A 97 15.65 -11.77 11.92
CA CYS A 97 15.60 -11.76 13.39
C CYS A 97 14.25 -11.22 13.88
N LYS A 98 13.80 -10.09 13.34
CA LYS A 98 12.54 -9.46 13.71
C LYS A 98 11.34 -10.38 13.44
N LEU A 99 11.29 -11.05 12.29
CA LEU A 99 10.25 -12.05 12.02
C LEU A 99 10.32 -13.22 13.01
N MET A 100 11.52 -13.74 13.31
CA MET A 100 11.68 -14.83 14.28
C MET A 100 11.21 -14.42 15.67
N THR A 101 11.50 -13.19 16.10
CA THR A 101 11.04 -12.66 17.39
C THR A 101 9.52 -12.53 17.42
N LEU A 102 8.92 -11.89 16.42
CA LEU A 102 7.47 -11.70 16.37
C LEU A 102 6.73 -13.03 16.27
N LEU A 103 7.21 -13.94 15.43
CA LEU A 103 6.63 -15.28 15.25
C LEU A 103 6.94 -16.24 16.40
N GLY A 104 7.77 -15.83 17.37
CA GLY A 104 8.05 -16.60 18.57
C GLY A 104 6.85 -16.69 19.51
N ASP A 105 5.91 -15.76 19.41
CA ASP A 105 4.60 -15.86 20.04
C ASP A 105 3.73 -16.87 19.26
N PRO A 106 3.25 -17.96 19.88
CA PRO A 106 2.41 -18.95 19.22
C PRO A 106 0.98 -18.45 18.94
N ASP A 107 0.51 -17.44 19.66
CA ASP A 107 -0.87 -16.96 19.62
C ASP A 107 -1.05 -15.70 18.76
N ILE A 108 0.05 -15.13 18.25
CA ILE A 108 0.01 -13.92 17.43
C ILE A 108 -0.59 -14.20 16.05
N GLU A 109 -1.54 -13.37 15.64
CA GLU A 109 -2.14 -13.45 14.31
C GLU A 109 -1.18 -12.90 13.25
N ILE A 110 -1.18 -13.51 12.05
CA ILE A 110 -0.26 -13.13 10.97
C ILE A 110 -0.41 -11.64 10.59
N GLY A 111 -1.64 -11.11 10.61
CA GLY A 111 -1.88 -9.69 10.34
C GLY A 111 -1.26 -8.77 11.41
N GLU A 112 -1.17 -9.22 12.66
CA GLU A 112 -0.51 -8.49 13.75
C GLU A 112 1.00 -8.56 13.61
N VAL A 113 1.55 -9.71 13.20
CA VAL A 113 2.98 -9.83 12.86
C VAL A 113 3.34 -8.85 11.76
N GLU A 114 2.54 -8.76 10.69
CA GLU A 114 2.80 -7.83 9.58
C GLU A 114 2.74 -6.37 10.02
N ALA A 115 1.76 -6.02 10.85
CA ALA A 115 1.65 -4.67 11.40
C ALA A 115 2.84 -4.32 12.32
N ALA A 116 3.23 -5.23 13.20
CA ALA A 116 4.38 -5.05 14.08
C ALA A 116 5.70 -5.03 13.31
N TYR A 117 5.81 -5.82 12.24
CA TYR A 117 6.99 -5.86 11.37
C TYR A 117 7.26 -4.50 10.71
N GLN A 118 6.20 -3.75 10.40
CA GLN A 118 6.28 -2.43 9.80
C GLN A 118 6.70 -1.31 10.76
N ALA A 119 6.71 -1.52 12.08
CA ALA A 119 7.06 -0.50 13.07
C ALA A 119 8.42 -0.79 13.72
N SER A 120 9.28 0.22 13.89
CA SER A 120 10.56 0.04 14.58
C SER A 120 10.34 -0.34 16.04
N VAL A 121 11.12 -1.30 16.51
CA VAL A 121 11.11 -1.79 17.90
C VAL A 121 12.38 -1.39 18.65
N ALA A 122 13.51 -1.35 17.96
CA ALA A 122 14.84 -1.16 18.55
C ALA A 122 15.74 -0.19 17.75
N GLY A 123 15.17 0.62 16.85
CA GLY A 123 15.92 1.50 15.94
C GLY A 123 16.52 0.78 14.74
N GLU A 124 16.01 -0.40 14.41
CA GLU A 124 16.48 -1.26 13.32
C GLU A 124 16.10 -0.76 11.92
N GLN A 125 15.13 0.16 11.83
CA GLN A 125 14.63 0.76 10.60
C GLN A 125 14.41 2.26 10.83
N THR A 126 14.60 3.08 9.79
CA THR A 126 14.49 4.55 9.90
C THR A 126 13.07 5.08 9.74
N VAL A 127 12.17 4.26 9.16
CA VAL A 127 10.77 4.62 8.92
C VAL A 127 9.86 3.51 9.42
N SER A 128 8.87 3.86 10.24
CA SER A 128 7.75 2.99 10.57
C SER A 128 6.58 3.22 9.63
N GLN A 129 5.91 2.16 9.21
CA GLN A 129 4.71 2.24 8.39
C GLN A 129 3.47 1.83 9.19
N PHE A 130 2.44 2.68 9.17
CA PHE A 130 1.13 2.39 9.77
C PHE A 130 0.06 2.37 8.68
N ILE A 131 -0.59 1.23 8.50
CA ILE A 131 -1.61 1.03 7.46
C ILE A 131 -2.99 1.04 8.11
N THR A 132 -3.82 2.00 7.71
CA THR A 132 -5.22 2.08 8.10
C THR A 132 -6.08 1.53 6.96
N LYS A 133 -6.70 0.37 7.16
CA LYS A 133 -7.69 -0.17 6.20
C LYS A 133 -8.95 0.69 6.25
N LEU A 134 -9.23 1.40 5.15
CA LEU A 134 -10.38 2.30 5.05
C LEU A 134 -11.64 1.51 4.68
N SER A 135 -11.56 0.65 3.67
CA SER A 135 -12.65 -0.24 3.24
C SER A 135 -12.09 -1.48 2.55
N ASP A 136 -12.64 -2.65 2.87
CA ASP A 136 -12.38 -3.92 2.16
C ASP A 136 -13.46 -4.21 1.08
N GLN A 137 -14.40 -3.28 0.88
CA GLN A 137 -15.45 -3.39 -0.13
C GLN A 137 -15.01 -2.75 -1.45
N ALA A 138 -15.38 -3.40 -2.55
CA ALA A 138 -15.23 -2.84 -3.88
C ALA A 138 -16.08 -1.57 -4.03
N GLY A 139 -15.57 -0.61 -4.77
CA GLY A 139 -16.25 0.64 -5.06
C GLY A 139 -16.01 1.09 -6.49
N GLN A 140 -16.89 1.96 -6.97
CA GLN A 140 -16.83 2.54 -8.30
C GLN A 140 -17.46 3.94 -8.26
N VAL A 141 -16.91 4.84 -9.06
CA VAL A 141 -17.47 6.16 -9.34
C VAL A 141 -17.28 6.50 -10.81
N GLU A 142 -18.31 7.09 -11.40
CA GLU A 142 -18.34 7.50 -12.81
C GLU A 142 -18.39 9.02 -12.89
N GLY A 143 -17.60 9.61 -13.77
CA GLY A 143 -17.57 11.05 -13.98
C GLY A 143 -18.83 11.54 -14.69
N SER A 144 -19.30 12.72 -14.30
CA SER A 144 -20.45 13.39 -14.92
C SER A 144 -20.15 14.85 -15.25
N ASP A 145 -20.86 15.41 -16.23
CA ASP A 145 -20.69 16.79 -16.71
C ASP A 145 -21.01 17.87 -15.67
N SER A 146 -21.73 17.52 -14.61
CA SER A 146 -21.96 18.38 -13.45
C SER A 146 -21.23 17.79 -12.25
N ALA A 147 -20.78 18.63 -11.31
CA ALA A 147 -20.31 18.21 -9.99
C ALA A 147 -21.48 17.66 -9.13
N SER A 148 -22.23 16.72 -9.70
CA SER A 148 -23.40 16.11 -9.11
C SER A 148 -22.99 15.09 -8.05
N GLU A 149 -23.89 14.82 -7.12
CA GLU A 149 -23.77 13.75 -6.13
C GLU A 149 -23.39 12.39 -6.73
N LYS A 150 -23.66 12.16 -8.01
CA LYS A 150 -23.43 10.89 -8.70
C LYS A 150 -21.97 10.66 -9.09
N ALA A 151 -21.16 11.72 -9.21
CA ALA A 151 -19.74 11.61 -9.61
C ALA A 151 -18.78 11.62 -8.41
N ARG A 152 -19.27 11.27 -7.21
CA ARG A 152 -18.45 11.14 -6.01
C ARG A 152 -18.67 9.83 -5.26
N PHE A 153 -17.63 9.39 -4.58
CA PHE A 153 -17.69 8.27 -3.64
C PHE A 153 -16.98 8.62 -2.34
N ARG A 154 -17.67 8.47 -1.20
CA ARG A 154 -17.11 8.71 0.13
C ARG A 154 -16.70 7.39 0.78
N LEU A 155 -15.43 7.28 1.15
CA LEU A 155 -14.95 6.21 2.01
C LEU A 155 -15.41 6.42 3.45
N PRO A 156 -15.70 5.33 4.19
CA PRO A 156 -16.07 5.44 5.59
C PRO A 156 -14.92 6.05 6.41
N ALA A 157 -15.27 6.89 7.39
CA ALA A 157 -14.28 7.43 8.30
C ALA A 157 -13.71 6.31 9.19
N LYS A 158 -12.38 6.19 9.30
CA LYS A 158 -11.70 5.19 10.15
C LYS A 158 -10.63 5.86 11.03
N PRO A 159 -10.43 5.38 12.27
CA PRO A 159 -9.34 5.88 13.11
C PRO A 159 -7.99 5.49 12.50
N LEU A 160 -7.05 6.42 12.49
CA LEU A 160 -5.70 6.14 12.01
C LEU A 160 -4.98 5.15 12.93
N ALA A 161 -4.39 4.12 12.33
CA ALA A 161 -3.63 3.10 13.03
C ALA A 161 -2.32 3.63 13.62
N GLY A 162 -1.89 2.99 14.71
CA GLY A 162 -0.58 3.21 15.35
C GLY A 162 -0.51 4.42 16.27
N VAL A 163 0.68 4.58 16.86
CA VAL A 163 1.05 5.72 17.71
C VAL A 163 2.27 6.38 17.07
N TRP A 164 2.15 7.65 16.70
CA TRP A 164 3.18 8.35 15.93
C TRP A 164 3.11 9.86 16.17
N ASN A 165 4.18 10.57 15.79
CA ASN A 165 4.23 12.03 15.87
C ASN A 165 3.84 12.65 14.51
N PRO A 166 2.80 13.50 14.41
CA PRO A 166 2.39 14.15 13.17
C PRO A 166 3.50 14.94 12.47
N GLN A 167 4.43 15.53 13.23
CA GLN A 167 5.55 16.29 12.67
C GLN A 167 6.58 15.40 11.94
N ARG A 168 6.48 14.08 12.11
CA ARG A 168 7.40 13.10 11.53
C ARG A 168 6.80 12.27 10.40
N ILE A 169 5.57 12.58 9.99
CA ILE A 169 5.00 11.99 8.77
C ILE A 169 5.93 12.34 7.61
N ASP A 170 6.62 11.36 7.06
CA ASP A 170 7.41 11.49 5.83
C ASP A 170 6.48 11.52 4.63
N ARG A 171 5.62 10.52 4.53
CA ARG A 171 4.66 10.32 3.44
C ARG A 171 3.32 9.80 3.98
N ALA A 172 2.24 10.15 3.30
CA ALA A 172 0.92 9.57 3.50
C ALA A 172 0.31 9.23 2.13
N LEU A 173 0.14 7.94 1.86
CA LEU A 173 -0.32 7.44 0.56
C LEU A 173 -1.70 6.81 0.71
N LEU A 174 -2.71 7.41 0.07
CA LEU A 174 -4.02 6.80 -0.08
C LEU A 174 -3.96 5.84 -1.27
N ARG A 175 -4.28 4.57 -1.02
CA ARG A 175 -4.12 3.48 -1.97
C ARG A 175 -5.49 2.86 -2.28
N LEU A 176 -5.81 2.77 -3.56
CA LEU A 176 -6.90 1.97 -4.10
C LEU A 176 -6.29 0.68 -4.65
N ARG A 177 -6.53 -0.43 -3.96
CA ARG A 177 -6.05 -1.75 -4.36
C ARG A 177 -6.98 -2.37 -5.39
N ARG A 178 -6.40 -3.08 -6.37
CA ARG A 178 -7.11 -3.59 -7.55
C ARG A 178 -7.94 -2.47 -8.21
N GLY A 179 -7.38 -1.27 -8.21
CA GLY A 179 -7.93 -0.07 -8.82
C GLY A 179 -7.81 -0.10 -10.33
N GLN A 180 -8.80 0.46 -11.01
CA GLN A 180 -8.78 0.64 -12.46
C GLN A 180 -9.34 2.00 -12.82
N VAL A 181 -8.64 2.67 -13.72
CA VAL A 181 -9.12 3.88 -14.40
C VAL A 181 -9.49 3.48 -15.81
N SER A 182 -10.75 3.68 -16.17
CA SER A 182 -11.28 3.35 -17.50
C SER A 182 -11.81 4.62 -18.15
N PHE A 183 -11.41 4.87 -19.40
CA PHE A 183 -11.95 5.96 -20.20
C PHE A 183 -11.84 5.61 -21.68
N SER A 184 -12.83 5.99 -22.48
CA SER A 184 -12.86 5.67 -23.91
C SER A 184 -11.81 6.42 -24.72
N GLU A 185 -11.32 7.56 -24.21
CA GLU A 185 -10.28 8.34 -24.84
C GLU A 185 -8.90 8.03 -24.27
N SER A 186 -7.85 8.17 -25.09
CA SER A 186 -6.45 8.08 -24.68
C SER A 186 -5.94 9.35 -23.97
N SER A 187 -6.75 9.93 -23.08
CA SER A 187 -6.41 11.14 -22.34
C SER A 187 -6.39 10.89 -20.83
N ALA A 188 -5.68 11.74 -20.09
CA ALA A 188 -5.59 11.60 -18.65
C ALA A 188 -6.90 12.03 -17.97
N VAL A 189 -7.43 11.15 -17.13
CA VAL A 189 -8.60 11.37 -16.28
C VAL A 189 -8.20 12.23 -15.09
N GLU A 190 -8.96 13.30 -14.84
CA GLU A 190 -8.79 14.12 -13.65
C GLU A 190 -9.63 13.57 -12.50
N LEU A 191 -8.95 13.31 -11.38
CA LEU A 191 -9.52 12.86 -10.13
C LEU A 191 -9.24 13.90 -9.05
N ARG A 192 -10.26 14.24 -8.27
CA ARG A 192 -10.15 15.13 -7.12
C ARG A 192 -10.39 14.32 -5.87
N VAL A 193 -9.52 14.49 -4.88
CA VAL A 193 -9.64 13.81 -3.60
C VAL A 193 -9.84 14.86 -2.53
N TYR A 194 -10.86 14.67 -1.70
CA TYR A 194 -11.16 15.52 -0.55
C TYR A 194 -11.03 14.72 0.73
N ILE A 195 -10.76 15.39 1.84
CA ILE A 195 -10.60 14.78 3.16
C ILE A 195 -11.67 15.30 4.12
N ASN A 196 -12.27 14.43 4.94
CA ASN A 196 -13.19 14.85 6.01
C ASN A 196 -14.30 15.82 5.58
N VAL A 197 -14.83 15.64 4.37
CA VAL A 197 -15.98 16.40 3.87
C VAL A 197 -17.29 15.72 4.28
N ASP A 198 -18.30 16.52 4.58
CA ASP A 198 -19.64 16.03 4.85
C ASP A 198 -20.35 15.58 3.56
N PRO A 199 -21.26 14.59 3.62
CA PRO A 199 -21.93 14.07 2.43
C PRO A 199 -22.73 15.11 1.66
N GLU A 200 -23.30 16.10 2.36
CA GLU A 200 -24.16 17.13 1.77
C GLU A 200 -23.37 18.35 1.28
N GLU A 201 -22.07 18.46 1.59
CA GLU A 201 -21.23 19.57 1.16
C GLU A 201 -21.08 19.59 -0.36
N THR A 202 -21.10 20.78 -0.95
CA THR A 202 -20.81 20.97 -2.38
C THR A 202 -19.30 20.97 -2.59
N LEU A 203 -18.80 20.06 -3.42
CA LEU A 203 -17.38 19.93 -3.69
C LEU A 203 -16.97 20.82 -4.86
N THR A 204 -16.11 21.80 -4.58
CA THR A 204 -15.59 22.75 -5.57
C THR A 204 -14.07 22.68 -5.64
N GLU A 205 -13.49 23.30 -6.68
CA GLU A 205 -12.04 23.33 -6.85
C GLU A 205 -11.29 24.10 -5.75
N ASP A 206 -11.95 25.08 -5.13
CA ASP A 206 -11.38 25.90 -4.06
C ASP A 206 -11.75 25.38 -2.67
N HIS A 207 -12.31 24.17 -2.57
CA HIS A 207 -12.73 23.60 -1.30
C HIS A 207 -11.54 23.49 -0.33
N PRO A 208 -11.64 23.95 0.93
CA PRO A 208 -10.51 23.96 1.87
C PRO A 208 -9.96 22.56 2.17
N ASN A 209 -10.82 21.54 2.05
CA ASN A 209 -10.46 20.16 2.28
C ASN A 209 -10.04 19.40 1.01
N LEU A 210 -9.75 20.08 -0.11
CA LEU A 210 -9.19 19.45 -1.29
C LEU A 210 -7.76 18.96 -0.98
N VAL A 211 -7.56 17.64 -1.04
CA VAL A 211 -6.24 17.01 -0.88
C VAL A 211 -5.37 17.29 -2.09
N GLY A 212 -5.96 17.18 -3.28
CA GLY A 212 -5.27 17.44 -4.52
C GLY A 212 -6.07 17.07 -5.77
N ARG A 213 -5.52 17.50 -6.91
CA ARG A 213 -5.95 17.13 -8.26
C ARG A 213 -4.93 16.16 -8.82
N PHE A 214 -5.40 15.00 -9.25
CA PHE A 214 -4.55 13.91 -9.71
C PHE A 214 -4.96 13.54 -11.12
N ARG A 215 -3.97 13.48 -12.01
CA ARG A 215 -4.17 12.99 -13.38
C ARG A 215 -3.74 11.53 -13.44
N LYS A 216 -4.66 10.66 -13.84
CA LYS A 216 -4.41 9.23 -14.02
C LYS A 216 -4.74 8.82 -15.46
N TRP A 217 -3.92 7.96 -16.03
CA TRP A 217 -4.16 7.44 -17.37
C TRP A 217 -5.02 6.18 -17.29
N PRO A 218 -5.81 5.87 -18.34
CA PRO A 218 -6.52 4.61 -18.43
C PRO A 218 -5.57 3.42 -18.30
N MET A 219 -6.04 2.37 -17.63
CA MET A 219 -5.24 1.18 -17.32
C MET A 219 -5.82 -0.04 -18.05
N GLU A 220 -4.98 -0.77 -18.78
CA GLU A 220 -5.37 -2.02 -19.45
C GLU A 220 -5.77 -3.11 -18.45
N GLN A 221 -5.10 -3.16 -17.31
CA GLN A 221 -5.33 -4.12 -16.24
C GLN A 221 -5.48 -3.39 -14.90
N ALA A 222 -6.29 -3.96 -14.00
CA ALA A 222 -6.42 -3.44 -12.66
C ALA A 222 -5.11 -3.62 -11.87
N GLY A 223 -4.78 -2.63 -11.04
CA GLY A 223 -3.56 -2.60 -10.24
C GLY A 223 -3.66 -1.62 -9.08
N LEU A 224 -2.54 -1.08 -8.62
CA LEU A 224 -2.56 -0.11 -7.53
C LEU A 224 -2.76 1.31 -8.07
N VAL A 225 -3.78 2.03 -7.60
CA VAL A 225 -3.93 3.47 -7.86
C VAL A 225 -3.61 4.23 -6.58
N VAL A 226 -2.60 5.10 -6.64
CA VAL A 226 -2.08 5.83 -5.47
C VAL A 226 -2.32 7.33 -5.59
N PHE A 227 -2.72 7.94 -4.48
CA PHE A 227 -2.83 9.38 -4.28
C PHE A 227 -1.91 9.80 -3.14
N ASP A 228 -1.00 10.73 -3.42
CA ASP A 228 -0.17 11.33 -2.37
C ASP A 228 -1.02 12.33 -1.58
N ALA A 229 -1.35 11.97 -0.35
CA ALA A 229 -2.13 12.78 0.58
C ALA A 229 -1.26 13.42 1.67
N THR A 230 0.08 13.39 1.52
CA THR A 230 1.04 13.79 2.56
C THR A 230 0.77 15.19 3.10
N ARG A 231 0.57 16.17 2.22
CA ARG A 231 0.32 17.56 2.63
C ARG A 231 -0.97 17.69 3.44
N ALA A 232 -2.06 17.08 2.97
CA ALA A 232 -3.37 17.17 3.63
C ALA A 232 -3.33 16.46 5.00
N ILE A 233 -2.75 15.25 5.03
CA ILE A 233 -2.64 14.46 6.25
C ILE A 233 -1.75 15.15 7.29
N ARG A 234 -0.61 15.75 6.91
CA ARG A 234 0.21 16.54 7.85
C ARG A 234 -0.55 17.71 8.48
N ALA A 235 -1.52 18.29 7.78
CA ALA A 235 -2.27 19.44 8.27
C ALA A 235 -3.36 19.07 9.28
N VAL A 236 -3.98 17.88 9.12
CA VAL A 236 -5.19 17.53 9.89
C VAL A 236 -5.04 16.30 10.80
N ALA A 237 -4.10 15.41 10.51
CA ALA A 237 -4.09 14.09 11.13
C ALA A 237 -3.47 14.09 12.52
N LYS A 238 -4.19 13.47 13.47
CA LYS A 238 -3.69 13.11 14.79
C LYS A 238 -3.83 11.59 15.00
N PRO A 239 -2.98 10.96 15.83
CA PRO A 239 -3.14 9.54 16.17
C PRO A 239 -4.54 9.23 16.71
N GLY A 240 -5.15 8.16 16.23
CA GLY A 240 -6.51 7.73 16.61
C GLY A 240 -7.66 8.57 16.04
N GLU A 241 -7.39 9.73 15.42
CA GLU A 241 -8.41 10.55 14.79
C GLU A 241 -9.01 9.84 13.57
N ARG A 242 -10.32 10.04 13.36
CA ARG A 242 -11.02 9.41 12.25
C ARG A 242 -10.84 10.25 10.99
N ILE A 243 -10.38 9.61 9.92
CA ILE A 243 -10.25 10.26 8.61
C ILE A 243 -11.12 9.55 7.60
N SER A 244 -11.78 10.33 6.74
CA SER A 244 -12.47 9.87 5.55
C SER A 244 -11.93 10.58 4.31
N PHE A 245 -12.08 9.94 3.16
CA PHE A 245 -11.77 10.54 1.88
C PHE A 245 -12.99 10.48 0.97
N THR A 246 -13.13 11.48 0.11
CA THR A 246 -14.14 11.51 -0.94
C THR A 246 -13.45 11.68 -2.28
N PHE A 247 -13.69 10.73 -3.18
CA PHE A 247 -13.23 10.81 -4.56
C PHE A 247 -14.29 11.50 -5.40
N LEU A 248 -13.85 12.32 -6.34
CA LEU A 248 -14.68 12.89 -7.39
C LEU A 248 -13.98 12.69 -8.73
N VAL A 249 -14.67 12.10 -9.70
CA VAL A 249 -14.17 11.96 -11.08
C VAL A 249 -14.61 13.16 -11.88
N ALA A 250 -13.68 14.06 -12.18
CA ALA A 250 -13.98 15.34 -12.83
C ALA A 250 -14.06 15.22 -14.36
N THR A 251 -13.64 14.09 -14.93
CA THR A 251 -13.74 13.81 -16.37
C THR A 251 -15.02 13.04 -16.69
N PRO A 252 -15.97 13.62 -17.42
CA PRO A 252 -17.22 12.95 -17.78
C PRO A 252 -16.98 11.66 -18.58
N GLY A 253 -17.73 10.60 -18.27
CA GLY A 253 -17.61 9.31 -18.94
C GLY A 253 -16.40 8.47 -18.54
N ALA A 254 -15.51 8.98 -17.69
CA ALA A 254 -14.45 8.19 -17.08
C ALA A 254 -14.96 7.44 -15.84
N THR A 255 -14.38 6.28 -15.57
CA THR A 255 -14.72 5.45 -14.41
C THR A 255 -13.48 5.17 -13.59
N LEU A 256 -13.60 5.31 -12.26
CA LEU A 256 -12.61 4.83 -11.30
C LEU A 256 -13.27 3.72 -10.47
N SER A 257 -12.69 2.52 -10.47
CA SER A 257 -13.12 1.40 -9.63
C SER A 257 -11.95 0.87 -8.79
N TRP A 258 -12.27 0.12 -7.73
CA TRP A 258 -11.28 -0.52 -6.84
C TRP A 258 -11.89 -1.68 -6.08
N GLY A 259 -11.04 -2.56 -5.53
CA GLY A 259 -11.45 -3.68 -4.68
C GLY A 259 -11.32 -3.42 -3.18
N ALA A 260 -10.32 -2.65 -2.76
CA ALA A 260 -10.11 -2.27 -1.36
C ALA A 260 -9.35 -0.94 -1.27
N THR A 261 -9.40 -0.31 -0.10
CA THR A 261 -8.79 1.02 0.13
C THR A 261 -8.08 1.07 1.47
N ASP A 262 -6.90 1.66 1.47
CA ASP A 262 -6.12 1.85 2.67
C ASP A 262 -5.30 3.14 2.62
N LEU A 263 -4.95 3.67 3.79
CA LEU A 263 -4.04 4.79 3.95
C LEU A 263 -2.77 4.29 4.62
N ALA A 264 -1.64 4.42 3.94
CA ALA A 264 -0.31 4.12 4.47
C ALA A 264 0.37 5.41 4.95
N LEU A 265 0.67 5.47 6.24
CA LEU A 265 1.49 6.52 6.84
C LEU A 265 2.91 6.00 7.01
N PHE A 266 3.89 6.78 6.55
CA PHE A 266 5.31 6.53 6.73
C PHE A 266 5.84 7.56 7.72
N ILE A 267 6.34 7.12 8.86
CA ILE A 267 6.73 7.95 10.00
C ILE A 267 8.23 7.78 10.24
N ARG A 268 8.98 8.88 10.25
CA ARG A 268 10.41 8.84 10.60
C ARG A 268 10.62 8.54 12.08
N GLU A 269 11.55 7.65 12.37
CA GLU A 269 11.95 7.29 13.73
C GLU A 269 12.89 8.34 14.37
N VAL A 270 13.01 8.30 15.70
CA VAL A 270 13.95 9.19 16.41
C VAL A 270 15.38 8.77 16.10
N GLY A 271 16.25 9.69 15.66
CA GLY A 271 17.69 9.44 15.56
C GLY A 271 18.18 8.95 14.18
N SER A 272 17.32 8.97 13.16
CA SER A 272 17.69 8.82 11.75
C SER A 272 18.18 10.12 11.12
#